data_AF-A0AAJ4YDR3-F1
#
_entry.id   AF-A0AAJ4YDR3-F1
#
_cell.length_a   1.000
_cell.length_b   1.000
_cell.length_c   1.000
_cell.angle_alpha   90.00
_cell.angle_beta   90.00
_cell.angle_gamma   90.00
#
_symmetry.space_group_name_H-M   'P 1'
#
loop_
_entity.id
_entity.type
_entity.pdbx_description
1 polymer ?
#
loop_
_entity_poly.entity_id
_entity_poly.type
_entity_poly.pdbx_seq_one_letter_code
_entity_poly.pdbx_strand_id
1 'polypeptide(L)'
;MPSNDGPSAADRQLIDHAARHNLVVTAKRLEIWRRAGLLPGNVPGGGLGRGRGSTSSPSPESFDLVLALARRAGRGKRPTDLALLLFADGHPVPEATVRAAFRGAVDALVLPGVGVRVHVQR
;
A
#
# COMPACT_ATOMS: atom_id res chain seq x y z
N MET A 1 10.58 -8.60 12.27
CA MET A 1 9.99 -8.43 13.61
C MET A 1 9.18 -7.13 13.59
N PRO A 2 7.85 -7.13 13.75
CA PRO A 2 7.13 -5.88 13.96
C PRO A 2 7.50 -5.35 15.35
N SER A 3 7.99 -4.12 15.43
CA SER A 3 8.24 -3.46 16.72
C SER A 3 6.91 -3.28 17.44
N ASN A 4 6.84 -3.68 18.71
CA ASN A 4 5.63 -3.69 19.54
C ASN A 4 5.23 -2.28 20.03
N ASP A 5 5.96 -1.26 19.61
CA ASP A 5 5.68 0.13 19.89
C ASP A 5 4.61 0.63 18.91
N GLY A 6 3.62 1.35 19.42
CA GLY A 6 2.54 1.93 18.61
C GLY A 6 3.04 2.80 17.44
N PRO A 7 2.12 3.34 16.60
CA PRO A 7 2.50 4.09 15.40
C PRO A 7 3.56 5.16 15.69
N SER A 8 4.59 5.21 14.84
CA SER A 8 5.61 6.25 14.91
C SER A 8 4.97 7.64 14.84
N ALA A 9 5.69 8.68 15.27
CA ALA A 9 5.19 10.05 15.16
C ALA A 9 4.83 10.41 13.70
N ALA A 10 5.60 9.92 12.73
CA ALA A 10 5.31 10.08 11.30
C ALA A 10 4.05 9.31 10.87
N ASP A 11 3.86 8.08 11.34
CA ASP A 11 2.64 7.31 11.03
C ASP A 11 1.40 7.99 11.61
N ARG A 12 1.51 8.53 12.83
CA ARG A 12 0.43 9.33 13.44
C ARG A 12 0.04 10.52 12.58
N GLN A 13 1.00 11.24 12.00
CA GLN A 13 0.70 12.36 11.10
C GLN A 13 -0.13 11.92 9.88
N LEU A 14 0.20 10.77 9.28
CA LEU A 14 -0.58 10.24 8.14
C LEU A 14 -1.96 9.74 8.56
N ILE A 15 -2.06 9.09 9.72
CA ILE A 15 -3.34 8.61 10.28
C ILE A 15 -4.26 9.79 10.61
N ASP A 16 -3.74 10.81 11.29
CA ASP A 16 -4.49 12.01 11.64
C ASP A 16 -4.91 12.78 10.40
N HIS A 17 -4.03 12.87 9.39
CA HIS A 17 -4.37 13.48 8.11
C HIS A 17 -5.53 12.74 7.43
N ALA A 18 -5.45 11.41 7.30
CA ALA A 18 -6.56 10.62 6.75
C ALA A 18 -7.85 10.78 7.55
N ALA A 19 -7.77 10.81 8.89
CA ALA A 19 -8.92 10.99 9.76
C ALA A 19 -9.63 12.34 9.54
N ARG A 20 -8.88 13.44 9.31
CA ARG A 20 -9.46 14.74 8.94
C ARG A 20 -10.23 14.70 7.62
N HIS A 21 -9.95 13.72 6.77
CA HIS A 21 -10.67 13.45 5.52
C HIS A 21 -11.72 12.34 5.66
N ASN A 22 -12.10 11.98 6.90
CA ASN A 22 -13.07 10.92 7.21
C ASN A 22 -12.65 9.52 6.70
N LEU A 23 -11.34 9.28 6.59
CA LEU A 23 -10.78 8.00 6.14
C LEU A 23 -10.10 7.29 7.30
N VAL A 24 -10.40 6.01 7.48
CA VAL A 24 -9.82 5.17 8.54
C VAL A 24 -8.59 4.44 8.02
N VAL A 25 -7.42 4.83 8.53
CA VAL A 25 -6.13 4.23 8.23
C VAL A 25 -5.48 3.77 9.53
N THR A 26 -4.90 2.57 9.52
CA THR A 26 -4.19 2.00 10.66
C THR A 26 -2.71 1.90 10.38
N ALA A 27 -1.87 1.86 11.43
CA ALA A 27 -0.42 1.67 11.30
C ALA A 27 -0.08 0.42 10.47
N LYS A 28 -0.82 -0.68 10.69
CA LYS A 28 -0.68 -1.92 9.94
C LYS A 28 -0.98 -1.74 8.45
N ARG A 29 -1.97 -0.93 8.08
CA ARG A 29 -2.26 -0.60 6.66
C ARG A 29 -1.11 0.18 6.03
N LEU A 30 -0.57 1.18 6.74
CA LEU A 30 0.60 1.94 6.27
C LEU A 30 1.80 1.02 6.03
N GLU A 31 2.08 0.09 6.95
CA GLU A 31 3.15 -0.90 6.80
C GLU A 31 2.96 -1.79 5.56
N ILE A 32 1.73 -2.29 5.36
CA ILE A 32 1.39 -3.11 4.18
C ILE A 32 1.63 -2.32 2.89
N TRP A 33 1.19 -1.07 2.82
CA TRP A 33 1.36 -0.23 1.64
C TRP A 33 2.84 0.11 1.38
N ARG A 34 3.62 0.37 2.43
CA ARG A 34 5.08 0.57 2.30
C ARG A 34 5.78 -0.69 1.80
N ARG A 35 5.46 -1.85 2.36
CA ARG A 35 6.03 -3.13 1.92
C ARG A 35 5.68 -3.44 0.47
N ALA A 36 4.50 -3.03 0.02
CA ALA A 36 4.08 -3.15 -1.37
C ALA A 36 4.65 -2.05 -2.29
N GLY A 37 5.44 -1.11 -1.77
CA GLY A 37 6.01 0.00 -2.53
C GLY A 37 4.99 1.06 -2.98
N LEU A 38 3.80 1.09 -2.37
CA LEU A 38 2.72 2.04 -2.70
C LEU A 38 2.74 3.31 -1.86
N LEU A 39 3.47 3.27 -0.75
CA LEU A 39 3.66 4.41 0.13
C LEU A 39 5.16 4.56 0.39
N PRO A 40 5.72 5.76 0.24
CA PRO A 40 7.11 6.01 0.60
C PRO A 40 7.39 5.70 2.08
N GLY A 41 8.64 5.29 2.35
CA GLY A 41 9.16 5.23 3.71
C GLY A 41 9.19 6.62 4.35
N ASN A 42 9.26 6.66 5.69
CA ASN A 42 9.45 7.92 6.39
C ASN A 42 10.86 8.45 6.11
N VAL A 43 10.99 9.76 5.90
CA VAL A 43 12.26 10.45 5.70
C VAL A 43 12.95 10.58 7.07
N PRO A 44 14.20 10.11 7.23
CA PRO A 44 14.93 10.30 8.49
C PRO A 44 15.31 11.77 8.70
N GLY A 45 14.89 12.40 9.79
CA GLY A 45 15.31 13.76 10.19
C GLY A 45 16.57 13.82 11.05
N GLY A 46 17.31 12.71 11.15
CA GLY A 46 18.48 12.58 12.01
C GLY A 46 18.14 12.11 13.43
N GLY A 47 19.17 11.61 14.14
CA GLY A 47 19.04 11.19 15.54
C GLY A 47 19.11 12.40 16.47
N LEU A 48 18.14 12.56 17.37
CA LEU A 48 18.11 13.67 18.33
C LEU A 48 19.18 13.56 19.44
N GLY A 49 19.98 12.49 19.44
CA GLY A 49 20.89 12.14 20.54
C GLY A 49 20.15 11.79 21.84
N ARG A 50 20.87 11.15 22.78
CA ARG A 50 20.45 10.87 24.17
C ARG A 50 19.02 10.32 24.33
N GLY A 51 18.69 9.24 23.62
CA GLY A 51 17.44 8.49 23.86
C GLY A 51 16.14 9.21 23.46
N ARG A 52 16.22 10.34 22.75
CA ARG A 52 15.04 11.15 22.34
C ARG A 52 14.36 10.69 21.05
N GLY A 53 14.80 9.58 20.47
CA GLY A 53 14.28 9.04 19.22
C GLY A 53 14.83 9.74 17.96
N SER A 54 14.45 9.20 16.81
CA SER A 54 14.74 9.76 15.49
C SER A 54 13.56 10.63 15.06
N THR A 55 13.82 11.82 14.51
CA THR A 55 12.76 12.68 13.95
C THR A 55 12.42 12.23 12.54
N SER A 56 11.87 11.04 12.38
CA SER A 56 11.35 10.65 11.07
C SER A 56 10.07 11.45 10.76
N SER A 57 9.94 11.95 9.53
CA SER A 57 8.74 12.62 9.00
C SER A 57 8.20 11.88 7.79
N PRO A 58 6.89 11.97 7.48
CA PRO A 58 6.37 11.50 6.21
C PRO A 58 6.99 12.30 5.05
N SER A 59 7.24 11.64 3.92
CA SER A 59 7.47 12.37 2.67
C SER A 59 6.24 13.24 2.34
N PRO A 60 6.40 14.46 1.79
CA PRO A 60 5.27 15.28 1.36
C PRO A 60 4.28 14.53 0.45
N GLU A 61 4.79 13.71 -0.46
CA GLU A 61 3.98 12.89 -1.38
C GLU A 61 3.12 11.83 -0.65
N SER A 62 3.53 11.41 0.55
CA SER A 62 2.81 10.40 1.32
C SER A 62 1.44 10.87 1.79
N PHE A 63 1.21 12.19 1.91
CA PHE A 63 -0.08 12.73 2.33
C PHE A 63 -1.16 12.53 1.27
N ASP A 64 -0.90 12.88 0.01
CA ASP A 64 -1.87 12.66 -1.05
C ASP A 64 -2.05 11.16 -1.35
N LEU A 65 -0.95 10.40 -1.36
CA LEU A 65 -0.99 8.96 -1.58
C LEU A 65 -1.78 8.21 -0.50
N VAL A 66 -1.67 8.60 0.78
CA VAL A 66 -2.43 7.93 1.85
C VAL A 66 -3.93 8.11 1.67
N LEU A 67 -4.37 9.30 1.20
CA LEU A 67 -5.79 9.55 0.90
C LEU A 67 -6.25 8.73 -0.31
N ALA A 68 -5.47 8.71 -1.38
CA ALA A 68 -5.79 7.95 -2.60
C ALA A 68 -5.91 6.44 -2.29
N LEU A 69 -4.94 5.90 -1.55
CA LEU A 69 -4.95 4.51 -1.08
C LEU A 69 -6.17 4.23 -0.20
N ALA A 70 -6.46 5.08 0.79
CA ALA A 70 -7.55 4.85 1.71
C ALA A 70 -8.92 4.86 1.03
N ARG A 71 -9.15 5.73 0.04
CA ARG A 71 -10.39 5.78 -0.77
C ARG A 71 -10.60 4.50 -1.60
N ARG A 72 -9.51 3.90 -2.10
CA ARG A 72 -9.57 2.69 -2.94
C ARG A 72 -9.49 1.39 -2.13
N ALA A 73 -9.00 1.45 -0.90
CA ALA A 73 -8.82 0.29 -0.03
C ALA A 73 -10.17 -0.19 0.56
N GLY A 74 -10.94 -0.88 -0.27
CA GLY A 74 -12.16 -1.60 0.10
C GLY A 74 -11.91 -3.06 0.51
N ARG A 75 -12.99 -3.74 0.94
CA ARG A 75 -12.94 -5.17 1.29
C ARG A 75 -12.48 -6.01 0.10
N GLY A 76 -11.57 -6.94 0.34
CA GLY A 76 -11.05 -7.87 -0.67
C GLY A 76 -10.01 -7.28 -1.63
N LYS A 77 -9.70 -5.98 -1.55
CA LYS A 77 -8.67 -5.36 -2.40
C LYS A 77 -7.28 -5.69 -1.89
N ARG A 78 -6.48 -6.33 -2.75
CA ARG A 78 -5.07 -6.62 -2.52
C ARG A 78 -4.23 -5.37 -2.83
N PRO A 79 -3.01 -5.25 -2.28
CA PRO A 79 -2.11 -4.16 -2.65
C PRO A 79 -1.84 -4.07 -4.16
N THR A 80 -1.80 -5.20 -4.87
CA THR A 80 -1.67 -5.24 -6.34
C THR A 80 -2.84 -4.55 -7.04
N ASP A 81 -4.07 -4.74 -6.55
CA ASP A 81 -5.25 -4.08 -7.12
C ASP A 81 -5.17 -2.57 -6.90
N LEU A 82 -4.69 -2.15 -5.74
CA LEU A 82 -4.49 -0.73 -5.41
C LEU A 82 -3.41 -0.10 -6.29
N ALA A 83 -2.34 -0.83 -6.62
CA ALA A 83 -1.30 -0.35 -7.54
C ALA A 83 -1.88 0.00 -8.91
N LEU A 84 -2.70 -0.89 -9.46
CA LEU A 84 -3.35 -0.69 -10.77
C LEU A 84 -4.39 0.43 -10.73
N LEU A 85 -5.18 0.53 -9.66
CA LEU A 85 -6.17 1.59 -9.49
C LEU A 85 -5.51 2.97 -9.36
N LEU A 86 -4.46 3.09 -8.55
CA LEU A 86 -3.71 4.33 -8.42
C LEU A 86 -3.07 4.76 -9.74
N PHE A 87 -2.47 3.82 -10.48
CA PHE A 87 -1.91 4.08 -11.80
C PHE A 87 -2.99 4.56 -12.78
N ALA A 88 -4.15 3.90 -12.80
CA ALA A 88 -5.29 4.30 -13.64
C ALA A 88 -5.82 5.70 -13.29
N ASP A 89 -5.76 6.09 -12.02
CA ASP A 89 -6.13 7.43 -11.53
C ASP A 89 -5.04 8.50 -11.79
N GLY A 90 -3.89 8.12 -12.36
CA GLY A 90 -2.77 9.03 -12.65
C GLY A 90 -1.87 9.36 -11.45
N HIS A 91 -2.00 8.62 -10.34
CA HIS A 91 -1.13 8.80 -9.19
C HIS A 91 0.28 8.23 -9.44
N PRO A 92 1.32 8.80 -8.81
CA PRO A 92 2.67 8.30 -8.94
C PRO A 92 2.79 6.92 -8.26
N VAL A 93 2.97 5.88 -9.06
CA VAL A 93 3.26 4.51 -8.61
C VAL A 93 4.53 4.05 -9.31
N PRO A 94 5.50 3.43 -8.60
CA PRO A 94 6.69 2.90 -9.25
C PRO A 94 6.32 1.94 -10.38
N GLU A 95 6.89 2.14 -11.56
CA GLU A 95 6.56 1.35 -12.76
C GLU A 95 6.75 -0.16 -12.53
N ALA A 96 7.80 -0.54 -11.80
CA ALA A 96 8.05 -1.94 -11.43
C ALA A 96 6.90 -2.56 -10.64
N THR A 97 6.27 -1.78 -9.74
CA THR A 97 5.11 -2.20 -8.96
C THR A 97 3.87 -2.38 -9.85
N VAL A 98 3.63 -1.45 -10.78
CA VAL A 98 2.53 -1.54 -11.76
C VAL A 98 2.73 -2.76 -12.66
N ARG A 99 3.94 -2.95 -13.18
CA ARG A 99 4.31 -4.07 -14.05
C ARG A 99 4.10 -5.42 -13.35
N ALA A 100 4.53 -5.54 -12.10
CA ALA A 100 4.33 -6.76 -11.30
C ALA A 100 2.85 -7.02 -11.03
N ALA A 101 2.08 -5.99 -10.67
CA ALA A 101 0.63 -6.12 -10.44
C ALA A 101 -0.12 -6.50 -11.72
N PHE A 102 0.22 -5.87 -12.85
CA PHE A 102 -0.35 -6.18 -14.15
C PHE A 102 -0.06 -7.62 -14.57
N ARG A 103 1.20 -8.06 -14.45
CA ARG A 103 1.57 -9.46 -14.73
C ARG A 103 0.76 -10.43 -13.87
N GLY A 104 0.66 -10.19 -12.56
CA GLY A 104 -0.12 -11.03 -11.67
C GLY A 104 -1.62 -11.08 -12.02
N ALA A 105 -2.19 -9.95 -12.48
CA ALA A 105 -3.57 -9.89 -12.93
C ALA A 105 -3.78 -10.67 -14.25
N VAL A 106 -2.86 -10.52 -15.21
CA VAL A 106 -2.87 -11.29 -16.47
C VAL A 106 -2.70 -12.78 -16.19
N ASP A 107 -1.75 -13.19 -15.34
CA ASP A 107 -1.55 -14.61 -14.99
C ASP A 107 -2.81 -15.22 -14.35
N ALA A 108 -3.51 -14.46 -13.51
CA ALA A 108 -4.79 -14.88 -12.92
C ALA A 108 -5.94 -14.97 -13.95
N LEU A 109 -5.92 -14.11 -14.98
CA LEU A 109 -6.90 -14.08 -16.07
C LEU A 109 -6.62 -15.11 -17.17
N VAL A 110 -5.34 -15.44 -17.42
CA VAL A 110 -4.84 -16.37 -18.43
C VAL A 110 -4.87 -17.83 -17.96
N LEU A 111 -5.15 -18.07 -16.66
CA LEU A 111 -5.55 -19.37 -16.13
C LEU A 111 -7.07 -19.50 -15.87
N PRO A 112 -7.99 -19.26 -16.84
CA PRO A 112 -9.34 -19.76 -16.76
C PRO A 112 -9.32 -21.22 -17.25
N GLY A 113 -8.95 -22.14 -16.37
CA GLY A 113 -9.04 -23.57 -16.62
C GLY A 113 -7.88 -24.15 -17.45
N VAL A 114 -7.08 -24.96 -16.78
CA VAL A 114 -6.55 -26.19 -17.40
C VAL A 114 -7.77 -27.05 -17.73
N GLY A 115 -8.38 -26.79 -18.88
CA GLY A 115 -9.46 -27.58 -19.44
C GLY A 115 -8.91 -28.59 -20.43
N VAL A 116 -8.58 -29.80 -19.95
CA VAL A 116 -8.83 -31.02 -20.74
C VAL A 116 -9.25 -32.13 -19.78
N ARG A 117 -10.54 -32.46 -19.78
CA ARG A 117 -11.01 -33.83 -20.04
C ARG A 117 -12.49 -33.78 -20.40
N VAL A 118 -12.71 -33.85 -21.71
CA VAL A 118 -13.94 -34.37 -22.29
C VAL A 118 -14.03 -35.83 -21.83
N HIS A 119 -15.01 -36.21 -21.01
CA HIS A 119 -15.48 -37.60 -20.96
C HIS A 119 -17.00 -37.59 -20.98
N VAL A 120 -17.50 -37.86 -22.19
CA VAL A 120 -18.82 -38.40 -22.51
C VAL A 120 -18.94 -39.78 -21.86
N GLN A 121 -20.02 -40.03 -21.12
CA GLN A 121 -20.71 -41.33 -21.06
C GLN A 121 -22.19 -41.01 -20.77
N ARG A 122 -23.07 -41.15 -21.77
CA ARG A 122 -23.92 -42.31 -22.08
C ARG A 122 -24.89 -42.67 -20.98
#